data_AF-A0A0M3IQV7-F1
#
_entry.id   AF-A0A0M3IQV7-F1
#
_cell.length_a   1.000
_cell.length_b   1.000
_cell.length_c   1.000
_cell.angle_alpha   90.00
_cell.angle_beta   90.00
_cell.angle_gamma   90.00
#
_symmetry.space_group_name_H-M   'P 1'
#
loop_
_entity.id
_entity.type
_entity.pdbx_description
1 polymer ?
#
loop_
_entity_poly.entity_id
_entity_poly.type
_entity_poly.pdbx_seq_one_letter_code
_entity_poly.pdbx_strand_id
1 'polypeptide(L)' 'MKLSAAQQQFISKSVVCFRFGVQWGFVPFILYLGFRQGAEPLPNGQIVPLTLLSLLWG' A
#
# COMPACT_ATOMS: atom_id res chain seq x y z
N MET A 1 27.03 13.25 16.94
CA MET A 1 27.28 14.06 15.73
C MET A 1 26.08 14.99 15.54
N LYS A 2 26.28 16.31 15.50
CA LYS A 2 25.18 17.26 15.20
C LYS A 2 25.06 17.36 13.69
N LEU A 3 23.88 17.03 13.15
CA LEU A 3 23.57 17.23 11.74
C LEU A 3 23.50 18.72 11.43
N SER A 4 23.91 19.13 10.23
CA SER A 4 23.70 20.52 9.80
C SER A 4 22.20 20.80 9.64
N ALA A 5 21.78 22.06 9.75
CA ALA A 5 20.37 22.44 9.62
C ALA A 5 19.75 21.98 8.29
N ALA A 6 20.54 22.02 7.20
CA ALA A 6 20.12 21.54 5.89
C ALA A 6 19.89 20.01 5.87
N GLN A 7 20.78 19.23 6.49
CA GLN A 7 20.63 17.78 6.59
C GLN A 7 19.40 17.40 7.43
N GLN A 8 19.18 18.11 8.54
CA GLN A 8 18.02 17.87 9.41
C GLN A 8 16.70 18.18 8.69
N GLN A 9 16.63 19.29 7.95
CA GLN A 9 15.44 19.64 7.16
C GLN A 9 15.17 18.63 6.05
N PHE A 10 16.21 18.18 5.35
CA PHE A 10 16.06 17.16 4.31
C PHE A 10 15.51 15.85 4.89
N ILE A 11 16.09 15.35 5.98
CA ILE A 11 15.61 14.13 6.66
C ILE A 11 14.16 14.31 7.11
N SER A 12 13.84 15.44 7.73
CA SER A 12 12.48 15.71 8.21
C SER A 12 11.46 15.71 7.07
N LYS A 13 11.78 16.37 5.94
CA LYS A 13 10.91 16.38 4.74
C LYS A 13 10.75 14.99 4.14
N SER A 14 11.83 14.22 4.05
CA SER A 14 11.80 12.85 3.53
C SER A 14 10.93 11.93 4.40
N VAL A 15 11.04 12.04 5.72
CA VAL A 15 10.21 11.27 6.66
C VAL A 15 8.73 11.63 6.53
N VAL A 16 8.40 12.92 6.39
CA VAL A 16 7.01 13.36 6.18
C VAL A 16 6.47 12.84 4.85
N CYS A 17 7.24 12.94 3.78
CA CYS A 17 6.87 12.44 2.45
C CYS A 17 6.63 10.93 2.48
N PHE A 18 7.55 10.18 3.10
CA PHE A 18 7.42 8.73 3.26
C PHE A 18 6.17 8.36 4.06
N ARG A 19 5.96 9.01 5.21
CA ARG A 19 4.78 8.77 6.04
C ARG A 19 3.49 9.05 5.27
N PHE A 20 3.43 10.15 4.53
CA PHE A 20 2.30 10.49 3.68
C PHE A 20 2.06 9.42 2.60
N GLY A 21 3.12 9.01 1.92
CA GLY A 21 3.08 7.99 0.88
C GLY A 21 2.59 6.64 1.40
N VAL A 22 3.04 6.21 2.58
CA VAL A 22 2.56 4.97 3.20
C VAL A 22 1.10 5.12 3.66
N GLN A 23 0.76 6.20 4.35
CA GLN A 23 -0.58 6.41 4.90
C GLN A 23 -1.67 6.39 3.83
N TRP A 24 -1.43 6.99 2.66
CA TRP A 24 -2.42 7.06 1.58
C TRP A 24 -2.19 6.06 0.45
N GLY A 25 -0.96 5.61 0.25
CA GLY A 25 -0.60 4.71 -0.84
C GLY A 25 -0.68 3.23 -0.48
N PHE A 26 -0.67 2.85 0.80
CA PHE A 26 -0.63 1.45 1.21
C PHE A 26 -1.86 0.65 0.71
N VAL A 27 -3.07 1.14 0.98
CA VAL A 27 -4.31 0.44 0.59
C VAL A 27 -4.44 0.33 -0.93
N PRO A 28 -4.29 1.41 -1.73
CA PRO A 28 -4.32 1.30 -3.19
C PRO A 28 -3.26 0.34 -3.75
N PHE A 29 -2.07 0.31 -3.15
CA PHE A 29 -0.99 -0.57 -3.58
C PHE A 29 -1.31 -2.05 -3.35
N ILE A 30 -1.83 -2.41 -2.17
CA ILE A 30 -2.23 -3.79 -1.88
C ILE A 30 -3.40 -4.23 -2.75
N LEU A 31 -4.38 -3.35 -3.01
CA LEU A 31 -5.47 -3.64 -3.94
C LEU A 31 -4.95 -3.93 -5.35
N TYR A 32 -4.03 -3.11 -5.86
CA TYR A 32 -3.38 -3.35 -7.15
C TYR A 32 -2.69 -4.72 -7.21
N LEU A 33 -1.97 -5.10 -6.15
CA LEU A 33 -1.34 -6.42 -6.08
C LEU A 33 -2.38 -7.55 -6.06
N GLY A 34 -3.46 -7.41 -5.27
CA GLY A 34 -4.54 -8.39 -5.21
C GLY A 34 -5.23 -8.61 -6.56
N PHE A 35 -5.48 -7.53 -7.32
CA PHE A 35 -6.01 -7.63 -8.69
C PHE A 35 -5.02 -8.25 -9.67
N ARG A 36 -3.72 -7.95 -9.53
CA ARG A 36 -2.68 -8.43 -10.47
C ARG A 36 -2.31 -9.89 -10.25
N GLN A 37 -2.19 -10.33 -8.99
CA GLN A 37 -1.79 -11.69 -8.64
C GLN A 37 -2.97 -12.67 -8.74
N GLY A 38 -4.20 -12.18 -8.57
CA GLY A 38 -5.39 -13.03 -8.53
C GLY A 38 -5.55 -13.73 -7.18
N ALA A 39 -6.73 -14.30 -6.95
CA ALA A 39 -7.02 -15.02 -5.71
C ALA A 39 -6.48 -16.46 -5.77
N GLU A 40 -5.96 -16.94 -4.64
CA GLU A 40 -5.62 -18.35 -4.50
C GLU A 40 -6.88 -19.22 -4.56
N PRO A 41 -6.81 -20.43 -5.17
CA PRO A 41 -7.94 -21.34 -5.19
C PRO A 41 -8.33 -21.75 -3.77
N LEU A 42 -9.62 -21.68 -3.45
CA LEU A 42 -10.14 -22.25 -2.20
C LEU A 42 -9.96 -23.78 -2.19
N PRO A 43 -10.06 -24.45 -1.02
CA PRO A 43 -9.91 -25.91 -0.91
C PRO A 43 -10.87 -26.72 -1.79
N ASN A 44 -11.97 -26.11 -2.24
CA ASN A 44 -12.95 -26.69 -3.17
C ASN A 44 -12.64 -26.42 -4.66
N GLY A 45 -11.49 -25.80 -4.96
CA GLY A 45 -11.05 -25.44 -6.31
C GLY A 45 -11.70 -24.17 -6.88
N GLN A 46 -12.53 -23.46 -6.12
CA GLN A 46 -13.14 -22.21 -6.58
C GLN A 46 -12.15 -21.05 -6.48
N ILE A 47 -12.08 -20.24 -7.53
CA ILE A 47 -11.32 -18.98 -7.54
C ILE A 47 -12.34 -17.84 -7.43
N VAL A 48 -12.35 -17.15 -6.30
CA VAL A 48 -13.19 -15.96 -6.10
C VAL A 48 -12.33 -14.73 -6.37
N PRO A 49 -12.44 -14.10 -7.55
CA PRO A 49 -11.60 -12.95 -7.86
C PRO A 49 -11.98 -11.76 -6.98
N LEU A 50 -10.98 -10.96 -6.61
CA LEU A 50 -11.24 -9.65 -6.05
C LEU A 50 -11.92 -8.81 -7.14
N THR A 51 -13.14 -8.32 -6.88
CA THR A 51 -13.87 -7.42 -7.78
C THR A 51 -14.16 -6.10 -7.09
N LEU A 52 -14.41 -5.04 -7.86
CA LEU A 52 -14.79 -3.73 -7.29
C LEU A 52 -16.06 -3.83 -6.43
N LEU A 53 -17.03 -4.63 -6.84
CA LEU A 53 -18.26 -4.79 -6.08
C LEU A 53 -18.01 -5.55 -4.76
N SER A 54 -17.16 -6.58 -4.79
CA SER A 54 -16.71 -7.30 -3.60
C SER A 54 -15.89 -6.42 -2.65
N LEU A 55 -15.20 -5.38 -3.13
CA LEU A 55 -14.50 -4.43 -2.26
C LEU A 55 -15.43 -3.41 -1.62
N LEU A 56 -16.51 -3.03 -2.31
CA LEU A 56 -17.47 -2.05 -1.82
C LEU A 56 -18.52 -2.67 -0.87
N TRP A 57 -18.84 -3.95 -1.05
CA TRP A 57 -19.97 -4.62 -0.38
C TRP A 57 -19.68 -6.07 0.05
N GLY A 58 -18.43 -6.52 0.00
CA GLY A 58 -18.04 -7.90 0.30
C GLY A 58 -18.24 -8.31 1.75
#